data_AF-A0A4D4MDV2-F1
#
_entry.id   AF-A0A4D4MDV2-F1
#
_cell.length_a   1.000
_cell.length_b   1.000
_cell.length_c   1.000
_cell.angle_alpha   90.00
_cell.angle_beta   90.00
_cell.angle_gamma   90.00
#
_symmetry.space_group_name_H-M   'P 1'
#
loop_
_entity.id
_entity.type
_entity.pdbx_description
1 polymer ?
#
loop_
_entity_poly.entity_id
_entity_poly.type
_entity_poly.pdbx_seq_one_letter_code
_entity_poly.pdbx_strand_id
1 'polypeptide(L)'
;MAHDEYLRQLTARAKDGTIPQREVKEIARTISEGRAGRDLYRLLYAVARAGGPAYESLVADYLIHPEDPEVSALAVQVLTGHWRVGAKYRKQILELLGSPEWDLSDDAFMAAVSGAGEILHDGFDAELLRALLKLAEEGRGEYGDDLMQRLAVEAIARALGASHAESMRPPEGVTRSEWSQGVLRAARDRLHEAARQP
;
A
#
# COMPACT_ATOMS: atom_id res chain seq x y z
N MET A 1 -33.85 7.65 -4.10
CA MET A 1 -32.69 7.27 -4.93
C MET A 1 -32.44 5.79 -4.71
N ALA A 2 -32.20 5.00 -5.76
CA ALA A 2 -31.84 3.58 -5.56
C ALA A 2 -30.49 3.50 -4.82
N HIS A 3 -30.34 2.55 -3.90
CA HIS A 3 -29.13 2.38 -3.08
C HIS A 3 -27.84 2.32 -3.91
N ASP A 4 -27.87 1.58 -5.03
CA ASP A 4 -26.72 1.47 -5.93
C ASP A 4 -26.38 2.78 -6.65
N GLU A 5 -27.39 3.60 -6.95
CA GLU A 5 -27.18 4.91 -7.55
C GLU A 5 -26.53 5.88 -6.55
N TYR A 6 -26.94 5.83 -5.29
CA TYR A 6 -26.29 6.58 -4.22
C TYR A 6 -24.82 6.21 -4.10
N LEU A 7 -24.49 4.91 -4.07
CA LEU A 7 -23.09 4.46 -3.96
C LEU A 7 -22.25 4.87 -5.16
N ARG A 8 -22.80 4.83 -6.38
CA ARG A 8 -22.10 5.33 -7.57
C ARG A 8 -21.80 6.83 -7.46
N GLN A 9 -22.79 7.63 -7.05
CA GLN A 9 -22.62 9.06 -6.84
C GLN A 9 -21.65 9.37 -5.70
N LEU A 10 -21.63 8.57 -4.64
CA LEU A 10 -20.67 8.69 -3.55
C LEU A 10 -19.24 8.49 -4.05
N THR A 11 -18.97 7.44 -4.83
CA THR A 11 -17.64 7.20 -5.39
C THR A 11 -17.20 8.32 -6.34
N ALA A 12 -18.10 8.84 -7.17
CA ALA A 12 -17.79 9.98 -8.04
C ALA A 12 -17.41 11.22 -7.22
N ARG A 13 -18.23 11.59 -6.23
CA ARG A 13 -17.94 12.74 -5.35
C ARG A 13 -16.69 12.54 -4.51
N ALA A 14 -16.36 11.31 -4.09
CA ALA A 14 -15.12 10.99 -3.39
C ALA A 14 -13.89 11.27 -4.27
N LYS A 15 -13.97 10.94 -5.56
CA LYS A 15 -12.90 11.25 -6.53
C LYS A 15 -12.73 12.75 -6.72
N ASP A 16 -13.85 13.47 -6.82
CA ASP A 16 -13.88 14.93 -7.04
C ASP A 16 -13.60 15.74 -5.76
N GLY A 17 -13.53 15.10 -4.60
CA GLY A 17 -13.34 15.78 -3.31
C GLY A 17 -14.55 16.63 -2.89
N THR A 18 -15.75 16.32 -3.37
CA THR A 18 -16.97 17.12 -3.18
C THR A 18 -17.91 16.58 -2.11
N ILE A 19 -17.49 15.57 -1.34
CA ILE A 19 -18.28 15.03 -0.22
C ILE A 19 -18.25 16.02 0.95
N PRO A 20 -19.42 16.49 1.44
CA PRO A 20 -19.47 17.35 2.61
C PRO A 20 -18.95 16.66 3.87
N GLN A 21 -18.24 17.39 4.73
CA GLN A 21 -17.66 16.84 5.98
C GLN A 21 -18.70 16.21 6.92
N ARG A 22 -19.94 16.71 6.93
CA ARG A 22 -21.05 16.10 7.69
C ARG A 22 -21.36 14.68 7.21
N GLU A 23 -21.32 14.46 5.90
CA GLU A 23 -21.62 13.18 5.28
C GLU A 23 -20.47 12.20 5.52
N VAL A 24 -19.22 12.67 5.46
CA VAL A 24 -18.04 11.88 5.85
C VAL A 24 -18.17 11.37 7.29
N LYS A 25 -18.59 12.22 8.23
CA LYS A 25 -18.84 11.82 9.63
C LYS A 25 -19.95 10.77 9.76
N GLU A 26 -21.02 10.89 8.99
CA GLU A 26 -22.13 9.92 8.98
C GLU A 26 -21.71 8.56 8.42
N ILE A 27 -20.91 8.58 7.34
CA ILE A 27 -20.33 7.37 6.74
C ILE A 27 -19.38 6.70 7.73
N ALA A 28 -18.44 7.47 8.31
CA ALA A 28 -17.50 6.96 9.31
C ALA A 28 -18.23 6.31 10.49
N ARG A 29 -19.29 6.95 11.01
CA ARG A 29 -20.13 6.37 12.07
C ARG A 29 -20.78 5.05 11.63
N THR A 30 -21.29 4.99 10.40
CA THR A 30 -21.92 3.77 9.85
C THR A 30 -20.91 2.61 9.79
N ILE A 31 -19.66 2.90 9.42
CA ILE A 31 -18.55 1.93 9.43
C ILE A 31 -18.24 1.50 10.87
N SER A 32 -18.02 2.43 11.80
CA SER A 32 -17.69 2.14 13.20
C SER A 32 -18.77 1.33 13.93
N GLU A 33 -20.03 1.47 13.54
CA GLU A 33 -21.15 0.71 14.11
C GLU A 33 -21.33 -0.68 13.46
N GLY A 34 -20.43 -1.08 12.55
CA GLY A 34 -20.50 -2.37 11.85
C GLY A 34 -21.66 -2.48 10.85
N ARG A 35 -22.28 -1.35 10.47
CA ARG A 35 -23.47 -1.31 9.60
C ARG A 35 -23.13 -1.15 8.12
N ALA A 36 -21.84 -1.14 7.78
CA ALA A 36 -21.39 -0.97 6.39
C ALA A 36 -21.62 -2.23 5.53
N GLY A 37 -21.55 -3.44 6.11
CA GLY A 37 -21.77 -4.70 5.41
C GLY A 37 -21.01 -4.78 4.08
N ARG A 38 -21.71 -5.19 3.02
CA ARG A 38 -21.15 -5.32 1.65
C ARG A 38 -20.67 -4.01 1.01
N ASP A 39 -21.02 -2.86 1.60
CA ASP A 39 -20.66 -1.55 1.06
C ASP A 39 -19.40 -0.99 1.72
N LEU A 40 -18.79 -1.74 2.64
CA LEU A 40 -17.61 -1.34 3.42
C LEU A 40 -16.53 -0.72 2.57
N TYR A 41 -16.09 -1.39 1.50
CA TYR A 41 -15.06 -0.86 0.60
C TYR A 41 -15.39 0.55 0.08
N ARG A 42 -16.60 0.76 -0.44
CA ARG A 42 -17.03 2.04 -1.04
C ARG A 42 -17.16 3.14 0.00
N LEU A 43 -17.69 2.80 1.18
CA LEU A 43 -17.83 3.73 2.29
C LEU A 43 -16.46 4.12 2.86
N LEU A 44 -15.57 3.15 3.05
CA LEU A 44 -14.20 3.39 3.53
C LEU A 44 -13.42 4.23 2.51
N TYR A 45 -13.58 3.97 1.22
CA TYR A 45 -12.98 4.77 0.15
C TYR A 45 -13.42 6.23 0.21
N ALA A 46 -14.72 6.48 0.43
CA ALA A 46 -15.24 7.84 0.58
C ALA A 46 -14.62 8.56 1.79
N VAL A 47 -14.50 7.89 2.94
CA VAL A 47 -13.84 8.43 4.14
C VAL A 47 -12.37 8.70 3.86
N ALA A 48 -11.65 7.76 3.25
CA ALA A 48 -10.24 7.90 2.93
C ALA A 48 -9.94 9.10 2.03
N ARG A 49 -10.82 9.36 1.04
CA ARG A 49 -10.64 10.46 0.08
C ARG A 49 -11.06 11.82 0.62
N ALA A 50 -12.10 11.89 1.45
CA ALA A 50 -12.70 13.16 1.87
C ALA A 50 -12.44 13.54 3.35
N GLY A 51 -12.12 12.57 4.20
CA GLY A 51 -11.95 12.77 5.65
C GLY A 51 -10.53 13.12 6.09
N GLY A 52 -9.53 12.72 5.31
CA GLY A 52 -8.12 12.93 5.65
C GLY A 52 -7.65 12.19 6.92
N PRO A 53 -6.43 12.48 7.41
CA PRO A 53 -5.80 11.75 8.53
C PRO A 53 -6.57 11.78 9.85
N ALA A 54 -7.61 12.61 10.01
CA ALA A 54 -8.47 12.58 11.20
C ALA A 54 -9.21 11.23 11.38
N TYR A 55 -9.35 10.44 10.31
CA TYR A 55 -9.98 9.10 10.32
C TYR A 55 -8.97 7.95 10.26
N GLU A 56 -7.70 8.25 10.53
CA GLU A 56 -6.60 7.29 10.54
C GLU A 56 -6.88 6.03 11.35
N SER A 57 -7.38 6.16 12.59
CA SER A 57 -7.70 5.01 13.43
C SER A 57 -8.76 4.11 12.78
N LEU A 58 -9.80 4.71 12.20
CA LEU A 58 -10.87 3.97 11.54
C LEU A 58 -10.35 3.18 10.34
N VAL A 59 -9.48 3.77 9.51
CA VAL A 59 -8.91 3.09 8.35
C VAL A 59 -7.96 1.97 8.79
N ALA A 60 -7.20 2.20 9.86
CA ALA A 60 -6.24 1.23 10.35
C ALA A 60 -6.84 -0.04 10.95
N ASP A 61 -8.07 0.03 11.46
CA ASP A 61 -8.81 -1.15 11.92
C ASP A 61 -9.03 -2.18 10.80
N TYR A 62 -8.90 -1.75 9.53
CA TYR A 62 -9.06 -2.60 8.36
C TYR A 62 -7.75 -3.01 7.68
N LEU A 63 -6.57 -2.76 8.28
CA LEU A 63 -5.29 -3.18 7.70
C LEU A 63 -5.18 -4.70 7.52
N ILE A 64 -5.78 -5.46 8.43
CA ILE A 64 -5.84 -6.93 8.40
C ILE A 64 -7.32 -7.32 8.44
N HIS A 65 -7.93 -7.44 7.27
CA HIS A 65 -9.34 -7.80 7.10
C HIS A 65 -9.49 -9.02 6.17
N PRO A 66 -9.35 -10.25 6.71
CA PRO A 66 -9.39 -11.49 5.93
C PRO A 66 -10.70 -11.71 5.17
N GLU A 67 -11.80 -11.11 5.61
CA GLU A 67 -13.11 -11.25 4.99
C GLU A 67 -13.21 -10.54 3.63
N ASP A 68 -12.38 -9.51 3.40
CA ASP A 68 -12.33 -8.73 2.17
C ASP A 68 -10.93 -8.12 1.96
N PRO A 69 -10.03 -8.82 1.23
CA PRO A 69 -8.66 -8.36 1.00
C PRO A 69 -8.56 -7.00 0.29
N GLU A 70 -9.55 -6.63 -0.55
CA GLU A 70 -9.56 -5.32 -1.22
C GLU A 70 -9.69 -4.18 -0.21
N VAL A 71 -10.41 -4.40 0.90
CA VAL A 71 -10.51 -3.42 2.00
C VAL A 71 -9.17 -3.27 2.70
N SER A 72 -8.44 -4.37 2.93
CA SER A 72 -7.08 -4.33 3.46
C SER A 72 -6.13 -3.57 2.54
N ALA A 73 -6.19 -3.85 1.24
CA ALA A 73 -5.42 -3.15 0.22
C ALA A 73 -5.70 -1.64 0.22
N LEU A 74 -6.97 -1.24 0.30
CA LEU A 74 -7.38 0.15 0.41
C LEU A 74 -6.81 0.81 1.67
N ALA A 75 -6.91 0.15 2.83
CA ALA A 75 -6.37 0.67 4.09
C ALA A 75 -4.86 0.92 3.99
N VAL A 76 -4.11 -0.04 3.42
CA VAL A 76 -2.67 0.10 3.19
C VAL A 76 -2.37 1.28 2.27
N GLN A 77 -3.00 1.37 1.10
CA GLN A 77 -2.75 2.44 0.13
C GLN A 77 -3.03 3.82 0.72
N VAL A 78 -4.08 3.95 1.53
CA VAL A 78 -4.45 5.20 2.16
C VAL A 78 -3.44 5.60 3.22
N LEU A 79 -3.08 4.68 4.13
CA LEU A 79 -2.19 4.98 5.24
C LEU A 79 -0.75 5.21 4.78
N THR A 80 -0.27 4.42 3.82
CA THR A 80 1.12 4.49 3.34
C THR A 80 1.32 5.53 2.25
N GLY A 81 0.43 5.59 1.25
CA GLY A 81 0.56 6.47 0.09
C GLY A 81 -0.15 7.81 0.25
N HIS A 82 -1.46 7.79 0.50
CA HIS A 82 -2.25 9.04 0.49
C HIS A 82 -2.00 9.93 1.70
N TRP A 83 -1.96 9.36 2.90
CA TRP A 83 -1.80 10.11 4.15
C TRP A 83 -0.36 10.10 4.66
N ARG A 84 0.50 9.22 4.14
CA ARG A 84 1.93 9.11 4.51
C ARG A 84 2.14 8.97 6.03
N VAL A 85 1.27 8.19 6.66
CA VAL A 85 1.32 7.86 8.10
C VAL A 85 1.59 6.37 8.35
N GLY A 86 1.93 5.62 7.30
CA GLY A 86 2.07 4.16 7.31
C GLY A 86 3.16 3.61 8.22
N ALA A 87 4.19 4.41 8.54
CA ALA A 87 5.34 3.96 9.33
C ALA A 87 4.94 3.39 10.72
N LYS A 88 3.89 3.92 11.36
CA LYS A 88 3.39 3.41 12.65
C LYS A 88 2.70 2.05 12.57
N TYR A 89 2.33 1.62 11.36
CA TYR A 89 1.69 0.33 11.08
C TYR A 89 2.65 -0.68 10.46
N ARG A 90 3.96 -0.43 10.58
CA ARG A 90 5.03 -1.30 10.10
C ARG A 90 4.79 -2.78 10.38
N LYS A 91 4.33 -3.14 11.58
CA LYS A 91 4.08 -4.54 11.95
C LYS A 91 3.04 -5.19 11.04
N GLN A 92 1.92 -4.51 10.81
CA GLN A 92 0.86 -4.97 9.93
C GLN A 92 1.33 -5.03 8.48
N ILE A 93 2.13 -4.05 8.03
CA ILE A 93 2.71 -4.07 6.68
C ILE A 93 3.63 -5.29 6.50
N LEU A 94 4.48 -5.59 7.49
CA LEU A 94 5.33 -6.79 7.46
C LEU A 94 4.51 -8.08 7.48
N GLU A 95 3.41 -8.12 8.22
CA GLU A 95 2.48 -9.25 8.24
C GLU A 95 1.87 -9.51 6.86
N LEU A 96 1.40 -8.45 6.19
CA LEU A 96 0.87 -8.54 4.82
C LEU A 96 1.94 -8.94 3.80
N LEU A 97 3.19 -8.44 3.94
CA LEU A 97 4.33 -8.89 3.14
C LEU A 97 4.68 -10.37 3.35
N GLY A 98 4.21 -10.97 4.44
CA GLY A 98 4.29 -12.40 4.70
C GLY A 98 3.38 -13.24 3.80
N SER A 99 2.57 -12.61 2.93
CA SER A 99 1.62 -13.27 2.03
C SER A 99 0.64 -14.18 2.78
N PRO A 100 -0.28 -13.60 3.56
CA PRO A 100 -1.21 -14.39 4.35
C PRO A 100 -2.13 -15.24 3.46
N GLU A 101 -2.44 -16.46 3.90
CA GLU A 101 -3.26 -17.42 3.14
C GLU A 101 -4.68 -16.94 2.81
N TRP A 102 -5.18 -15.94 3.55
CA TRP A 102 -6.49 -15.34 3.31
C TRP A 102 -6.52 -14.39 2.10
N ASP A 103 -5.37 -13.90 1.64
CA ASP A 103 -5.27 -12.97 0.52
C ASP A 103 -5.11 -13.70 -0.82
N LEU A 104 -6.13 -14.46 -1.22
CA LEU A 104 -6.06 -15.35 -2.38
C LEU A 104 -5.80 -14.66 -3.73
N SER A 105 -6.07 -13.35 -3.82
CA SER A 105 -5.88 -12.55 -5.03
C SER A 105 -4.68 -11.60 -4.93
N ASP A 106 -3.89 -11.70 -3.86
CA ASP A 106 -2.72 -10.87 -3.56
C ASP A 106 -3.00 -9.36 -3.48
N ASP A 107 -4.25 -8.94 -3.26
CA ASP A 107 -4.64 -7.54 -3.25
C ASP A 107 -3.95 -6.79 -2.09
N ALA A 108 -4.02 -7.37 -0.89
CA ALA A 108 -3.45 -6.78 0.31
C ALA A 108 -1.92 -6.87 0.30
N PHE A 109 -1.38 -7.99 -0.18
CA PHE A 109 0.05 -8.23 -0.39
C PHE A 109 0.65 -7.21 -1.37
N MET A 110 0.07 -7.05 -2.56
CA MET A 110 0.55 -6.09 -3.56
C MET A 110 0.48 -4.66 -3.03
N ALA A 111 -0.59 -4.32 -2.30
CA ALA A 111 -0.69 -3.02 -1.63
C ALA A 111 0.43 -2.85 -0.58
N ALA A 112 0.75 -3.88 0.20
CA ALA A 112 1.83 -3.86 1.19
C ALA A 112 3.22 -3.72 0.56
N VAL A 113 3.50 -4.39 -0.57
CA VAL A 113 4.74 -4.19 -1.34
C VAL A 113 4.89 -2.72 -1.74
N SER A 114 3.82 -2.13 -2.28
CA SER A 114 3.84 -0.73 -2.68
C SER A 114 3.97 0.22 -1.48
N GLY A 115 3.23 -0.04 -0.42
CA GLY A 115 3.22 0.77 0.80
C GLY A 115 4.54 0.70 1.57
N ALA A 116 5.23 -0.43 1.57
CA ALA A 116 6.57 -0.56 2.13
C ALA A 116 7.58 0.35 1.40
N GLY A 117 7.46 0.46 0.07
CA GLY A 117 8.25 1.41 -0.71
C GLY A 117 8.03 2.87 -0.30
N GLU A 118 6.77 3.26 -0.08
CA GLU A 118 6.42 4.62 0.40
C GLU A 118 6.94 4.89 1.81
N ILE A 119 6.78 3.93 2.74
CA ILE A 119 7.34 4.05 4.10
C ILE A 119 8.86 4.25 4.04
N LEU A 120 9.56 3.46 3.23
CA LEU A 120 11.01 3.52 3.09
C LEU A 120 11.51 4.81 2.43
N HIS A 121 10.70 5.38 1.55
CA HIS A 121 10.96 6.67 0.93
C HIS A 121 10.86 7.80 1.95
N ASP A 122 9.89 7.74 2.88
CA ASP A 122 9.72 8.71 3.97
C ASP A 122 10.74 8.56 5.11
N GLY A 123 11.21 7.34 5.37
CA GLY A 123 12.15 7.06 6.45
C GLY A 123 12.79 5.69 6.32
N PHE A 124 13.99 5.52 6.87
CA PHE A 124 14.69 4.24 6.76
C PHE A 124 14.12 3.18 7.73
N ASP A 125 13.86 1.98 7.21
CA ASP A 125 13.50 0.79 7.99
C ASP A 125 14.23 -0.44 7.45
N ALA A 126 15.18 -0.97 8.22
CA ALA A 126 16.01 -2.07 7.78
C ALA A 126 15.23 -3.37 7.56
N GLU A 127 14.13 -3.60 8.28
CA GLU A 127 13.36 -4.85 8.14
C GLU A 127 12.47 -4.81 6.91
N LEU A 128 11.79 -3.69 6.66
CA LEU A 128 11.02 -3.50 5.42
C LEU A 128 11.91 -3.58 4.18
N LEU A 129 13.10 -2.96 4.22
CA LEU A 129 14.03 -3.03 3.09
C LEU A 129 14.55 -4.45 2.85
N ARG A 130 14.83 -5.22 3.92
CA ARG A 130 15.18 -6.65 3.80
C ARG A 130 14.04 -7.48 3.24
N ALA A 131 12.81 -7.24 3.67
CA ALA A 131 11.64 -7.96 3.17
C ALA A 131 11.44 -7.73 1.67
N LEU A 132 11.55 -6.48 1.20
CA LEU A 132 11.47 -6.16 -0.23
C LEU A 132 12.64 -6.74 -1.03
N LEU A 133 13.87 -6.70 -0.50
CA LEU A 133 15.03 -7.30 -1.17
C LEU A 133 14.85 -8.81 -1.34
N LYS A 134 14.41 -9.51 -0.29
CA LYS A 134 14.11 -10.94 -0.35
C LYS A 134 13.08 -11.23 -1.44
N LEU A 135 11.97 -10.49 -1.45
CA LEU A 135 10.93 -10.66 -2.46
C LEU A 135 11.44 -10.38 -3.89
N ALA A 136 12.28 -9.37 -4.06
CA ALA A 136 12.85 -9.02 -5.36
C ALA A 136 13.83 -10.08 -5.92
N GLU A 137 14.50 -10.82 -5.04
CA GLU A 137 15.54 -11.79 -5.40
C GLU A 137 15.00 -13.21 -5.50
N GLU A 138 14.16 -13.61 -4.55
CA GLU A 138 13.67 -14.99 -4.39
C GLU A 138 12.26 -15.17 -4.95
N GLY A 139 11.51 -14.07 -5.16
CA GLY A 139 10.08 -14.15 -5.40
C GLY A 139 9.35 -14.64 -4.15
N ARG A 140 8.19 -15.26 -4.34
CA ARG A 140 7.40 -15.97 -3.33
C ARG A 140 7.69 -17.47 -3.29
N GLY A 141 8.52 -17.97 -4.21
CA GLY A 141 8.81 -19.40 -4.36
C GLY A 141 7.78 -20.12 -5.25
N GLU A 142 6.99 -19.37 -6.03
CA GLU A 142 6.01 -19.88 -6.98
C GLU A 142 6.57 -19.82 -8.41
N TYR A 143 6.10 -20.72 -9.29
CA TYR A 143 6.58 -20.73 -10.68
C TYR A 143 6.05 -19.52 -11.44
N GLY A 144 6.94 -18.63 -11.90
CA GLY A 144 6.58 -17.43 -12.66
C GLY A 144 6.45 -16.14 -11.84
N ASP A 145 7.15 -16.05 -10.70
CA ASP A 145 7.20 -14.89 -9.78
C ASP A 145 7.76 -13.57 -10.37
N ASP A 146 7.99 -13.49 -11.68
CA ASP A 146 8.56 -12.33 -12.38
C ASP A 146 7.78 -11.03 -12.06
N LEU A 147 6.46 -11.13 -11.89
CA LEU A 147 5.63 -9.98 -11.52
C LEU A 147 5.94 -9.49 -10.10
N MET A 148 6.04 -10.40 -9.13
CA MET A 148 6.25 -10.03 -7.73
C MET A 148 7.66 -9.51 -7.48
N GLN A 149 8.65 -10.16 -8.10
CA GLN A 149 10.03 -9.67 -8.10
C GLN A 149 10.11 -8.27 -8.70
N ARG A 150 9.42 -8.05 -9.83
CA ARG A 150 9.33 -6.73 -10.45
C ARG A 150 8.71 -5.71 -9.51
N LEU A 151 7.54 -5.98 -8.93
CA LEU A 151 6.86 -5.04 -8.03
C LEU A 151 7.73 -4.66 -6.82
N ALA A 152 8.49 -5.61 -6.29
CA ALA A 152 9.45 -5.36 -5.21
C ALA A 152 10.60 -4.44 -5.67
N VAL A 153 11.17 -4.66 -6.86
CA VAL A 153 12.19 -3.74 -7.42
C VAL A 153 11.61 -2.34 -7.61
N GLU A 154 10.38 -2.19 -8.11
CA GLU A 154 9.74 -0.89 -8.29
C GLU A 154 9.47 -0.18 -6.93
N ALA A 155 9.12 -0.94 -5.88
CA ALA A 155 9.00 -0.41 -4.53
C ALA A 155 10.35 0.04 -3.94
N ILE A 156 11.42 -0.74 -4.15
CA ILE A 156 12.78 -0.37 -3.73
C ILE A 156 13.27 0.86 -4.49
N ALA A 157 13.00 0.98 -5.78
CA ALA A 157 13.37 2.16 -6.57
C ALA A 157 12.74 3.43 -5.99
N ARG A 158 11.45 3.37 -5.59
CA ARG A 158 10.77 4.49 -4.90
C ARG A 158 11.39 4.80 -3.54
N ALA A 159 11.71 3.78 -2.75
CA ALA A 159 12.43 3.92 -1.49
C ALA A 159 13.78 4.65 -1.64
N LEU A 160 14.44 4.46 -2.79
CA LEU A 160 15.71 5.14 -3.13
C LEU A 160 15.52 6.54 -3.73
N GLY A 161 14.29 7.01 -3.86
CA GLY A 161 13.96 8.38 -4.31
C GLY A 161 13.50 8.49 -5.76
N ALA A 162 13.33 7.38 -6.48
CA ALA A 162 12.73 7.43 -7.82
C ALA A 162 11.26 7.88 -7.74
N SER A 163 10.82 8.71 -8.67
CA SER A 163 9.40 8.99 -8.85
C SER A 163 8.65 7.74 -9.30
N HIS A 164 7.32 7.76 -9.19
CA HIS A 164 6.48 6.64 -9.65
C HIS A 164 6.70 6.30 -11.14
N ALA A 165 6.89 7.31 -11.98
CA ALA A 165 7.14 7.10 -13.41
C ALA A 165 8.50 6.43 -13.67
N GLU A 166 9.54 6.87 -12.95
CA GLU A 166 10.90 6.33 -13.04
C GLU A 166 10.98 4.92 -12.45
N SER A 167 10.21 4.61 -11.41
CA SER A 167 10.22 3.28 -10.82
C SER A 167 9.62 2.21 -11.73
N MET A 168 8.70 2.56 -12.63
CA MET A 168 8.03 1.58 -13.50
C MET A 168 8.82 1.23 -14.77
N ARG A 169 9.79 2.06 -15.16
CA ARG A 169 10.47 1.99 -16.45
C ARG A 169 11.97 2.18 -16.30
N PRO A 170 12.78 1.23 -16.82
CA PRO A 170 14.22 1.45 -16.94
C PRO A 170 14.52 2.73 -17.75
N PRO A 171 15.61 3.44 -17.45
CA PRO A 171 16.10 4.52 -18.29
C PRO A 171 16.34 4.09 -19.73
N GLU A 172 16.29 5.04 -20.67
CA GLU A 172 16.56 4.77 -22.07
C GLU A 172 17.95 4.12 -22.26
N GLY A 173 18.00 3.06 -23.06
CA GLY A 173 19.23 2.31 -23.34
C GLY A 173 19.67 1.33 -22.25
N VAL A 174 18.93 1.20 -21.14
CA VAL A 174 19.22 0.25 -20.07
C VAL A 174 18.21 -0.89 -20.09
N THR A 175 18.68 -2.14 -20.04
CA THR A 175 17.77 -3.28 -19.94
C THR A 175 17.12 -3.34 -18.56
N ARG A 176 15.93 -3.95 -18.46
CA ARG A 176 15.27 -4.13 -17.16
C ARG A 176 16.13 -4.90 -16.15
N SER A 177 16.88 -5.92 -16.61
CA SER A 177 17.76 -6.70 -15.76
C SER A 177 18.91 -5.85 -15.18
N GLU A 178 19.59 -5.07 -16.02
CA GLU A 178 20.67 -4.18 -15.58
C GLU A 178 20.17 -3.12 -14.59
N TRP A 179 19.02 -2.53 -14.89
CA TRP A 179 18.38 -1.55 -14.01
C TRP A 179 18.01 -2.16 -12.66
N SER A 180 17.31 -3.30 -12.65
CA SER A 180 16.93 -4.02 -11.43
C SER A 180 18.17 -4.36 -10.59
N GLN A 181 19.23 -4.88 -11.20
CA GLN A 181 20.48 -5.16 -10.49
C GLN A 181 21.11 -3.90 -9.87
N GLY A 182 21.05 -2.77 -10.56
CA GLY A 182 21.49 -1.48 -10.03
C GLY A 182 20.71 -1.06 -8.79
N VAL A 183 19.37 -1.15 -8.86
CA VAL A 183 18.46 -0.86 -7.72
C VAL A 183 18.76 -1.76 -6.52
N LEU A 184 18.90 -3.07 -6.74
CA LEU A 184 19.19 -4.03 -5.66
C LEU A 184 20.57 -3.79 -5.03
N ARG A 185 21.58 -3.44 -5.82
CA ARG A 185 22.91 -3.06 -5.28
C ARG A 185 22.81 -1.83 -4.37
N ALA A 186 22.18 -0.76 -4.83
CA ALA A 186 22.01 0.46 -4.04
C ALA A 186 21.23 0.22 -2.73
N ALA A 187 20.20 -0.62 -2.77
CA ALA A 187 19.45 -1.02 -1.58
C ALA A 187 20.31 -1.80 -0.57
N ARG A 188 21.15 -2.73 -1.03
CA ARG A 188 22.09 -3.45 -0.17
C ARG A 188 23.14 -2.52 0.42
N ASP A 189 23.66 -1.59 -0.36
CA ASP A 189 24.64 -0.61 0.14
C ASP A 189 24.04 0.22 1.28
N ARG A 190 22.80 0.68 1.13
CA ARG A 190 22.05 1.41 2.17
C ARG A 190 21.87 0.58 3.45
N LEU A 191 21.57 -0.72 3.34
CA LEU A 191 21.53 -1.61 4.52
C LEU A 191 22.89 -1.73 5.22
N HIS A 192 23.98 -1.86 4.45
CA HIS A 192 25.32 -1.95 5.02
C HIS A 192 25.80 -0.65 5.67
N GLU A 193 25.40 0.50 5.12
CA GLU A 193 25.68 1.81 5.72
C GLU A 193 24.94 1.99 7.04
N ALA A 194 23.65 1.65 7.08
CA ALA A 194 22.85 1.72 8.31
C ALA A 194 23.39 0.80 9.42
N ALA A 195 23.88 -0.39 9.08
CA ALA A 195 24.50 -1.31 10.04
C ALA A 195 25.84 -0.80 10.61
N ARG A 196 26.47 0.20 9.97
CA ARG A 196 27.73 0.82 10.41
C ARG A 196 27.53 2.05 11.29
N GLN A 197 26.32 2.58 11.37
CA GLN A 197 25.98 3.71 12.24
C GLN A 197 25.48 3.16 13.59
N PRO A 198 26.21 3.40 14.70
CA PRO A 198 25.87 2.87 16.02
C PRO A 198 24.63 3.52 16.64
#